data_AF-A0A232F3A6-F1
#
_entry.id   AF-A0A232F3A6-F1
#
_cell.length_a   1.000
_cell.length_b   1.000
_cell.length_c   1.000
_cell.angle_alpha   90.00
_cell.angle_beta   90.00
_cell.angle_gamma   90.00
#
_symmetry.space_group_name_H-M   'P 1'
#
loop_
_entity.id
_entity.type
_entity.pdbx_description
1 polymer ?
#
loop_
_entity_poly.entity_id
_entity_poly.type
_entity_poly.pdbx_seq_one_letter_code
_entity_poly.pdbx_strand_id
1 'polypeptide(L)'
;MSLLGNVRQLISRGADVNANCKCIRKLVMPFSAIDRDNYKDERIKVLRLLLRCGADVNNIAGMTLDDKKTILELAILLRPIDVAWEVFLEHAAEVEARTSKPLFDERNPVTRLKCASRIVDNIGQARRGYAALKKLPITWVRPEKVPSISKEKSGDLGIDYNITPVNYIKEFEDIPELHELDDIVKKMFTVHYQRRSELVDLQKKHAKEFVKRHNYDGGSMETKIAVITAEILQLQEHQSIFHNNKRSKVFLKELIEKRKKWLKKLRIQDYPRFEYLLERLNLVYHPFPEENIFVTRKDGTRRLLNKYCDELIQKKLDAYRAELEAQQKDFFREKAEKLEFIRNEEIACGVAPSVSEEEIEVAKQKAASFVK
;
A
#
# COMPACT_ATOMS: atom_id res chain seq x y z
N MET A 1 -62.52 -5.08 29.63
CA MET A 1 -61.40 -4.71 30.52
C MET A 1 -60.20 -4.30 29.66
N SER A 2 -59.51 -3.21 30.02
CA SER A 2 -58.32 -2.75 29.29
C SER A 2 -57.18 -3.77 29.41
N LEU A 3 -56.28 -3.81 28.43
CA LEU A 3 -55.14 -4.73 28.42
C LEU A 3 -54.31 -4.57 29.70
N LEU A 4 -54.12 -3.31 30.11
CA LEU A 4 -53.41 -2.93 31.34
C LEU A 4 -54.10 -3.44 32.62
N GLY A 5 -55.44 -3.36 32.68
CA GLY A 5 -56.21 -3.86 33.84
C GLY A 5 -56.05 -5.36 34.03
N ASN A 6 -56.12 -6.13 32.93
CA ASN A 6 -55.95 -7.58 32.97
C ASN A 6 -54.53 -7.97 33.42
N VAL A 7 -53.50 -7.33 32.88
CA VAL A 7 -52.10 -7.61 33.25
C VAL A 7 -51.83 -7.28 34.72
N ARG A 8 -52.36 -6.16 35.23
CA ARG A 8 -52.26 -5.81 36.66
C ARG A 8 -52.93 -6.86 37.55
N GLN A 9 -54.11 -7.31 37.17
CA GLN A 9 -54.84 -8.33 37.92
C GLN A 9 -54.08 -9.66 37.95
N LEU A 10 -53.48 -10.06 36.83
CA LEU A 10 -52.66 -11.27 36.76
C LEU A 10 -51.42 -11.19 37.66
N ILE A 11 -50.71 -10.06 37.64
CA ILE A 11 -49.53 -9.84 38.49
C ILE A 11 -49.94 -9.81 39.97
N SER A 12 -51.07 -9.16 40.32
CA SER A 12 -51.57 -9.16 41.70
C SER A 12 -51.97 -10.55 42.21
N ARG A 13 -52.27 -11.48 41.30
CA ARG A 13 -52.57 -12.89 41.61
C ARG A 13 -51.32 -13.77 41.62
N GLY A 14 -50.13 -13.19 41.54
CA GLY A 14 -48.84 -13.90 41.61
C GLY A 14 -48.38 -14.51 40.30
N ALA A 15 -48.84 -14.01 39.15
CA ALA A 15 -48.34 -14.48 37.86
C ALA A 15 -46.85 -14.13 37.68
N ASP A 16 -46.04 -15.14 37.34
CA ASP A 16 -44.62 -14.95 37.01
C ASP A 16 -44.47 -14.19 35.68
N VAL A 17 -43.79 -13.05 35.76
CA VAL A 17 -43.55 -12.12 34.64
C VAL A 17 -42.55 -12.70 33.64
N ASN A 18 -41.69 -13.63 34.09
CA ASN A 18 -40.62 -14.26 33.31
C ASN A 18 -40.90 -15.72 32.96
N ALA A 19 -42.13 -16.19 33.19
CA ALA A 19 -42.54 -17.51 32.71
C ALA A 19 -42.18 -17.64 31.23
N ASN A 20 -41.64 -18.79 30.81
CA ASN A 20 -41.15 -19.10 29.44
C ASN A 20 -42.26 -19.06 28.35
N CYS A 21 -43.38 -18.44 28.69
CA CYS A 21 -44.51 -18.16 27.84
C CYS A 21 -44.16 -17.02 26.88
N LYS A 22 -44.60 -17.18 25.64
CA LYS A 22 -44.41 -16.30 24.50
C LYS A 22 -45.10 -14.92 24.65
N CYS A 23 -45.38 -14.45 25.86
CA CYS A 23 -46.26 -13.31 26.18
C CYS A 23 -45.63 -11.95 25.89
N ILE A 24 -44.38 -11.68 26.34
CA ILE A 24 -43.67 -10.43 26.01
C ILE A 24 -43.43 -10.35 24.49
N ARG A 25 -43.08 -11.48 23.86
CA ARG A 25 -42.98 -11.59 22.41
C ARG A 25 -44.28 -11.18 21.71
N LYS A 26 -45.44 -11.64 22.16
CA LYS A 26 -46.74 -11.26 21.56
C LYS A 26 -47.08 -9.77 21.70
N LEU A 27 -46.53 -9.08 22.71
CA LEU A 27 -46.72 -7.64 22.90
C LEU A 27 -45.85 -6.80 21.94
N VAL A 28 -44.70 -7.34 21.53
CA VAL A 28 -43.76 -6.70 20.58
C VAL A 28 -44.04 -7.09 19.13
N MET A 29 -44.61 -8.28 18.87
CA MET A 29 -44.98 -8.72 17.52
C MET A 29 -46.28 -8.04 17.03
N PRO A 30 -46.41 -7.78 15.71
CA PRO A 30 -47.68 -7.34 15.13
C PRO A 30 -48.70 -8.47 15.25
N PHE A 31 -49.84 -8.21 15.91
CA PHE A 31 -51.02 -9.08 15.79
C PHE A 31 -51.88 -8.57 14.65
N SER A 32 -52.48 -9.48 13.88
CA SER A 32 -53.48 -9.10 12.88
C SER A 32 -54.68 -8.45 13.57
N ALA A 33 -54.77 -7.13 13.38
CA ALA A 33 -55.94 -6.24 13.45
C ALA A 33 -57.02 -6.51 14.50
N ILE A 34 -57.09 -5.64 15.52
CA ILE A 34 -58.31 -4.88 15.85
C ILE A 34 -57.83 -3.48 16.25
N ASP A 35 -57.93 -2.52 15.33
CA ASP A 35 -57.58 -1.12 15.60
C ASP A 35 -58.54 -0.55 16.65
N ARG A 36 -58.02 -0.38 17.87
CA ARG A 36 -58.60 0.53 18.87
C ARG A 36 -57.67 1.73 18.98
N ASP A 37 -58.22 2.94 18.95
CA ASP A 37 -57.43 4.18 18.89
C ASP A 37 -56.45 4.35 20.07
N ASN A 38 -56.72 3.73 21.23
CA ASN A 38 -55.86 3.78 22.43
C ASN A 38 -54.93 2.56 22.61
N TYR A 39 -54.85 1.66 21.62
CA TYR A 39 -54.17 0.37 21.78
C TYR A 39 -52.64 0.49 21.89
N LYS A 40 -52.04 1.45 21.18
CA LYS A 40 -50.59 1.71 21.23
C LYS A 40 -50.16 2.18 22.62
N ASP A 41 -50.88 3.14 23.18
CA ASP A 41 -50.59 3.69 24.50
C ASP A 41 -50.82 2.69 25.63
N GLU A 42 -51.85 1.84 25.53
CA GLU A 42 -52.07 0.75 26.47
C GLU A 42 -50.92 -0.27 26.44
N ARG A 43 -50.39 -0.61 25.26
CA ARG A 43 -49.22 -1.51 25.14
C ARG A 43 -47.96 -0.89 25.72
N ILE A 44 -47.70 0.40 25.49
CA ILE A 44 -46.56 1.11 26.10
C ILE A 44 -46.68 1.11 27.63
N LYS A 45 -47.87 1.37 28.17
CA LYS A 45 -48.13 1.31 29.61
C LYS A 45 -47.95 -0.10 30.19
N VAL A 46 -48.38 -1.13 29.46
CA VAL A 46 -48.17 -2.54 29.85
C VAL A 46 -46.69 -2.90 29.80
N LEU A 47 -45.95 -2.51 28.76
CA LEU A 47 -44.51 -2.72 28.63
C LEU A 47 -43.75 -2.08 29.81
N ARG A 48 -44.03 -0.81 30.12
CA ARG A 48 -43.44 -0.12 31.29
C ARG A 48 -43.75 -0.83 32.59
N LEU A 49 -44.96 -1.37 32.74
CA LEU A 49 -45.37 -2.08 33.95
C LEU A 49 -44.65 -3.43 34.08
N LEU A 50 -44.54 -4.21 33.01
CA LEU A 50 -43.83 -5.48 33.00
C LEU A 50 -42.34 -5.28 33.29
N LEU A 51 -41.72 -4.27 32.68
CA LEU A 51 -40.33 -3.90 32.93
C LEU A 51 -40.10 -3.52 34.41
N ARG A 52 -40.95 -2.66 34.98
CA ARG A 52 -40.91 -2.32 36.42
C ARG A 52 -41.05 -3.54 37.34
N CYS A 53 -41.79 -4.55 36.92
CA CYS A 53 -41.95 -5.80 37.66
C CYS A 53 -40.80 -6.80 37.44
N GLY A 54 -39.74 -6.43 36.71
CA GLY A 54 -38.54 -7.26 36.53
C GLY A 54 -38.56 -8.21 35.33
N ALA A 55 -39.27 -7.84 34.26
CA ALA A 55 -39.26 -8.61 33.02
C ALA A 55 -37.86 -8.67 32.38
N ASP A 56 -37.40 -9.87 32.03
CA ASP A 56 -36.08 -10.08 31.41
C ASP A 56 -36.07 -9.68 29.93
N VAL A 57 -35.29 -8.65 29.61
CA VAL A 57 -35.15 -8.08 28.25
C VAL A 57 -34.19 -8.91 27.38
N ASN A 58 -33.37 -9.77 28.00
CA ASN A 58 -32.38 -10.63 27.32
C ASN A 58 -32.96 -11.97 26.86
N ASN A 59 -34.23 -12.25 27.17
CA ASN A 59 -34.86 -13.52 26.81
C ASN A 59 -34.92 -13.69 25.28
N ILE A 60 -34.56 -14.90 24.81
CA ILE A 60 -34.35 -15.20 23.39
C ILE A 60 -35.66 -15.73 22.79
N ALA A 61 -36.13 -15.08 21.73
CA ALA A 61 -37.42 -15.37 21.12
C ALA A 61 -37.30 -16.06 19.74
N GLY A 62 -36.62 -17.22 19.68
CA GLY A 62 -36.49 -18.03 18.45
C GLY A 62 -37.19 -19.39 18.56
N MET A 63 -37.81 -19.87 17.48
CA MET A 63 -38.28 -21.28 17.40
C MET A 63 -37.23 -22.21 16.77
N THR A 64 -36.31 -21.67 15.97
CA THR A 64 -35.23 -22.36 15.25
C THR A 64 -33.87 -21.78 15.67
N LEU A 65 -32.79 -22.54 15.48
CA LEU A 65 -31.42 -22.16 15.90
C LEU A 65 -30.93 -20.86 15.23
N ASP A 66 -31.39 -20.57 14.01
CA ASP A 66 -30.94 -19.42 13.21
C ASP A 66 -31.77 -18.14 13.42
N ASP A 67 -32.93 -18.21 14.09
CA ASP A 67 -33.84 -17.07 14.37
C ASP A 67 -33.84 -16.63 15.83
N LYS A 68 -32.76 -16.93 16.57
CA LYS A 68 -32.60 -16.52 17.97
C LYS A 68 -32.28 -15.03 18.07
N LYS A 69 -33.31 -14.19 18.09
CA LYS A 69 -33.21 -12.74 18.31
C LYS A 69 -33.62 -12.37 19.73
N THR A 70 -32.97 -11.35 20.30
CA THR A 70 -33.40 -10.79 21.59
C THR A 70 -34.67 -9.96 21.41
N ILE A 71 -35.39 -9.71 22.52
CA ILE A 71 -36.59 -8.87 22.50
C ILE A 71 -36.26 -7.45 22.01
N LEU A 72 -35.08 -6.92 22.36
CA LEU A 72 -34.59 -5.62 21.90
C LEU A 72 -34.33 -5.60 20.39
N GLU A 73 -33.71 -6.65 19.84
CA GLU A 73 -33.48 -6.76 18.40
C GLU A 73 -34.79 -6.85 17.61
N LEU A 74 -35.78 -7.57 18.13
CA LEU A 74 -37.12 -7.62 17.53
C LEU A 74 -37.81 -6.25 17.56
N ALA A 75 -37.64 -5.49 18.64
CA ALA A 75 -38.20 -4.13 18.76
C ALA A 75 -37.58 -3.16 17.74
N ILE A 76 -36.28 -3.26 17.48
CA ILE A 76 -35.57 -2.42 16.48
C ILE A 76 -35.98 -2.82 15.05
N LEU A 77 -36.03 -4.12 14.75
CA LEU A 77 -36.24 -4.60 13.38
C LEU A 77 -37.68 -4.45 12.89
N LEU A 78 -38.65 -4.70 13.75
CA LEU A 78 -40.06 -4.80 13.32
C LEU A 78 -40.78 -3.43 13.29
N ARG A 79 -40.16 -2.36 13.82
CA ARG A 79 -40.71 -1.00 13.98
C ARG A 79 -42.22 -0.86 14.33
N PRO A 80 -42.88 -1.73 15.12
CA PRO A 80 -44.34 -1.68 15.23
C PRO A 80 -44.81 -0.66 16.28
N ILE A 81 -43.92 -0.29 17.21
CA ILE A 81 -44.11 0.73 18.23
C ILE A 81 -42.85 1.59 18.15
N ASP A 82 -42.93 2.75 17.50
CA ASP A 82 -41.79 3.62 17.21
C ASP A 82 -40.96 3.98 18.45
N VAL A 83 -41.57 3.88 19.64
CA VAL A 83 -41.02 4.27 20.95
C VAL A 83 -40.64 3.06 21.84
N ALA A 84 -40.91 1.81 21.43
CA ALA A 84 -40.68 0.65 22.31
C ALA A 84 -39.20 0.45 22.65
N TRP A 85 -38.30 0.63 21.68
CA TRP A 85 -36.85 0.55 21.91
C TRP A 85 -36.36 1.66 22.84
N GLU A 86 -36.95 2.86 22.78
CA GLU A 86 -36.65 3.97 23.71
C GLU A 86 -37.05 3.59 25.14
N VAL A 87 -38.23 3.01 25.35
CA VAL A 87 -38.68 2.56 26.68
C VAL A 87 -37.77 1.47 27.26
N PHE A 88 -37.25 0.56 26.43
CA PHE A 88 -36.28 -0.44 26.88
C PHE A 88 -34.94 0.20 27.29
N LEU A 89 -34.47 1.22 26.55
CA LEU A 89 -33.24 1.94 26.87
C LEU A 89 -33.39 2.79 28.13
N GLU A 90 -34.50 3.53 28.28
CA GLU A 90 -34.81 4.31 29.47
C GLU A 90 -34.84 3.42 30.72
N HIS A 91 -35.56 2.31 30.65
CA HIS A 91 -35.64 1.37 31.77
C HIS A 91 -34.29 0.71 32.09
N ALA A 92 -33.52 0.35 31.07
CA ALA A 92 -32.17 -0.18 31.28
C ALA A 92 -31.29 0.82 32.00
N ALA A 93 -31.30 2.09 31.59
CA ALA A 93 -30.55 3.15 32.28
C ALA A 93 -30.97 3.31 33.75
N GLU A 94 -32.28 3.27 34.03
CA GLU A 94 -32.81 3.32 35.41
C GLU A 94 -32.32 2.14 36.27
N VAL A 95 -32.34 0.92 35.72
CA VAL A 95 -31.94 -0.30 36.45
C VAL A 95 -30.42 -0.37 36.62
N GLU A 96 -29.64 0.00 35.59
CA GLU A 96 -28.18 0.10 35.66
C GLU A 96 -27.76 1.14 36.71
N ALA A 97 -28.43 2.30 36.77
CA ALA A 97 -28.18 3.31 37.79
C ALA A 97 -28.48 2.81 39.21
N ARG A 98 -29.53 1.99 39.37
CA ARG A 98 -29.93 1.46 40.68
C ARG A 98 -29.07 0.29 41.17
N THR A 99 -28.66 -0.59 40.26
CA THR A 99 -28.00 -1.86 40.60
C THR A 99 -26.51 -1.88 40.30
N SER A 100 -25.99 -0.86 39.59
CA SER A 100 -24.60 -0.75 39.12
C SER A 100 -24.14 -1.97 38.29
N LYS A 101 -25.07 -2.75 37.75
CA LYS A 101 -24.81 -3.89 36.86
C LYS A 101 -25.41 -3.60 35.49
N PRO A 102 -24.70 -3.88 34.39
CA PRO A 102 -25.24 -3.71 33.04
C PRO A 102 -26.44 -4.64 32.85
N LEU A 103 -27.54 -4.11 32.32
CA LEU A 103 -28.77 -4.90 32.10
C LEU A 103 -28.69 -5.69 30.78
N PHE A 104 -27.99 -5.16 29.79
CA PHE A 104 -27.85 -5.78 28.47
C PHE A 104 -26.62 -6.69 28.38
N ASP A 105 -26.82 -7.95 27.96
CA ASP A 105 -25.72 -8.87 27.66
C ASP A 105 -24.96 -8.52 26.37
N GLU A 106 -23.79 -9.13 26.14
CA GLU A 106 -22.95 -8.97 24.94
C GLU A 106 -23.68 -9.29 23.61
N ARG A 107 -24.78 -10.03 23.70
CA ARG A 107 -25.61 -10.37 22.54
C ARG A 107 -26.45 -9.19 22.04
N ASN A 108 -26.67 -8.18 22.87
CA ASN A 108 -27.48 -7.02 22.48
C ASN A 108 -26.71 -6.07 21.54
N PRO A 109 -27.40 -5.46 20.55
CA PRO A 109 -26.75 -4.58 19.59
C PRO A 109 -26.11 -3.34 20.24
N VAL A 110 -26.63 -2.87 21.37
CA VAL A 110 -26.14 -1.68 22.09
C VAL A 110 -24.78 -1.95 22.78
N THR A 111 -24.55 -3.16 23.27
CA THR A 111 -23.24 -3.54 23.85
C THR A 111 -22.20 -3.77 22.76
N ARG A 112 -22.60 -4.33 21.60
CA ARG A 112 -21.75 -4.38 20.39
C ARG A 112 -21.36 -2.99 19.89
N LEU A 113 -22.25 -2.01 20.01
CA LEU A 113 -22.00 -0.62 19.64
C LEU A 113 -20.96 0.08 20.54
N LYS A 114 -20.87 -0.26 21.84
CA LYS A 114 -19.81 0.27 22.74
C LYS A 114 -18.41 -0.17 22.31
N CYS A 115 -18.27 -1.36 21.71
CA CYS A 115 -17.02 -1.83 21.10
C CYS A 115 -16.81 -1.33 19.66
N ALA A 116 -17.81 -0.67 19.07
CA ALA A 116 -17.77 -0.16 17.71
C ALA A 116 -17.90 1.37 17.70
N SER A 117 -16.78 2.04 17.94
CA SER A 117 -16.52 3.46 17.62
C SER A 117 -16.61 3.78 16.12
N ARG A 118 -17.56 3.17 15.39
CA ARG A 118 -17.74 3.27 13.94
C ARG A 118 -19.17 3.58 13.49
N ILE A 119 -20.14 3.71 14.40
CA ILE A 119 -21.54 3.99 14.01
C ILE A 119 -21.92 5.48 14.15
N VAL A 120 -21.10 6.30 14.84
CA VAL A 120 -21.24 7.78 14.80
C VAL A 120 -20.74 8.38 13.47
N ASP A 121 -20.08 7.59 12.61
CA ASP A 121 -19.52 8.09 11.35
C ASP A 121 -20.55 8.27 10.22
N ASN A 122 -21.81 7.83 10.35
CA ASN A 122 -22.78 7.91 9.24
C ASN A 122 -23.82 9.04 9.34
N ILE A 123 -23.88 9.77 10.46
CA ILE A 123 -24.72 10.99 10.57
C ILE A 123 -23.85 12.27 10.41
N GLY A 124 -22.52 12.16 10.55
CA GLY A 124 -21.57 13.27 10.42
C GLY A 124 -20.96 13.48 9.01
N GLN A 125 -21.29 12.65 8.02
CA GLN A 125 -20.66 12.73 6.69
C GLN A 125 -21.22 13.84 5.78
N ALA A 126 -22.38 14.41 6.08
CA ALA A 126 -22.99 15.47 5.28
C ALA A 126 -22.55 16.90 5.66
N ARG A 127 -21.72 17.08 6.71
CA ARG A 127 -21.31 18.41 7.21
C ARG A 127 -19.81 18.56 7.52
N ARG A 128 -18.93 17.77 6.90
CA ARG A 128 -17.50 18.14 6.87
C ARG A 128 -17.30 19.15 5.73
N GLY A 129 -17.64 20.40 6.00
CA GLY A 129 -17.04 21.51 5.26
C GLY A 129 -15.54 21.43 5.49
N TYR A 130 -14.80 20.82 4.57
CA TYR A 130 -13.35 20.92 4.58
C TYR A 130 -13.05 22.42 4.53
N ALA A 131 -12.48 22.96 5.63
CA ALA A 131 -11.91 24.30 5.62
C ALA A 131 -11.10 24.44 4.32
N ALA A 132 -11.29 25.53 3.59
CA ALA A 132 -10.67 25.75 2.29
C ALA A 132 -9.21 25.30 2.36
N LEU A 133 -8.90 24.19 1.67
CA LEU A 133 -7.61 23.52 1.81
C LEU A 133 -6.53 24.55 1.53
N LYS A 134 -5.71 24.88 2.54
CA LYS A 134 -4.52 25.72 2.33
C LYS A 134 -3.76 25.09 1.18
N LYS A 135 -3.63 25.83 0.07
CA LYS A 135 -2.90 25.33 -1.10
C LYS A 135 -1.48 25.07 -0.64
N LEU A 136 -1.10 23.79 -0.64
CA LEU A 136 0.28 23.41 -0.35
C LEU A 136 1.18 23.99 -1.45
N PRO A 137 2.43 24.35 -1.12
CA PRO A 137 3.39 24.87 -2.11
C PRO A 137 3.69 23.87 -3.23
N ILE A 138 3.33 22.59 -3.04
CA ILE A 138 3.69 21.48 -3.92
C ILE A 138 2.44 20.91 -4.57
N THR A 139 2.46 20.89 -5.90
CA THR A 139 1.44 20.22 -6.71
C THR A 139 1.93 18.84 -7.10
N TRP A 140 1.19 17.80 -6.70
CA TRP A 140 1.46 16.46 -7.21
C TRP A 140 0.95 16.32 -8.64
N VAL A 141 1.86 16.00 -9.56
CA VAL A 141 1.56 15.58 -10.93
C VAL A 141 1.74 14.07 -11.00
N ARG A 142 0.77 13.36 -11.58
CA ARG A 142 0.89 11.92 -11.78
C ARG A 142 1.99 11.66 -12.81
N PRO A 143 3.02 10.86 -12.50
CA PRO A 143 4.04 10.51 -13.48
C PRO A 143 3.45 9.67 -14.61
N GLU A 144 3.98 9.83 -15.81
CA GLU A 144 3.58 9.04 -16.96
C GLU A 144 3.90 7.56 -16.74
N LYS A 145 2.97 6.70 -17.15
CA LYS A 145 3.11 5.26 -16.95
C LYS A 145 3.92 4.66 -18.09
N VAL A 146 5.21 4.45 -17.83
CA VAL A 146 6.08 3.69 -18.74
C VAL A 146 5.65 2.21 -18.76
N PRO A 147 5.25 1.65 -19.93
CA PRO A 147 4.82 0.26 -20.01
C PRO A 147 6.00 -0.69 -19.75
N SER A 148 5.71 -1.86 -19.18
CA SER A 148 6.73 -2.89 -18.90
C SER A 148 7.48 -3.43 -20.13
N ILE A 149 6.95 -3.10 -21.32
CA ILE A 149 7.43 -3.55 -22.63
C ILE A 149 8.42 -2.55 -23.25
N SER A 150 8.40 -1.30 -22.79
CA SER A 150 9.30 -0.27 -23.29
C SER A 150 10.76 -0.69 -23.11
N LYS A 151 11.58 -0.31 -24.08
CA LYS A 151 13.03 -0.58 -24.13
C LYS A 151 13.75 -0.11 -22.86
N GLU A 152 13.38 1.07 -22.37
CA GLU A 152 13.93 1.65 -21.13
C GLU A 152 13.71 0.76 -19.90
N LYS A 153 12.54 0.13 -19.77
CA LYS A 153 12.19 -0.67 -18.59
C LYS A 153 12.62 -2.13 -18.70
N SER A 154 12.71 -2.65 -19.92
CA SER A 154 13.24 -3.99 -20.19
C SER A 154 14.77 -4.03 -20.21
N GLY A 155 15.43 -2.88 -20.39
CA GLY A 155 16.88 -2.74 -20.44
C GLY A 155 17.48 -3.02 -21.81
N ASP A 156 16.71 -2.82 -22.89
CA ASP A 156 17.13 -3.12 -24.26
C ASP A 156 17.69 -1.87 -24.94
N LEU A 157 19.00 -1.82 -25.19
CA LEU A 157 19.62 -0.71 -25.93
C LEU A 157 19.63 -0.91 -27.44
N GLY A 158 19.37 -2.14 -27.91
CA GLY A 158 19.36 -2.52 -29.33
C GLY A 158 20.60 -3.31 -29.72
N ILE A 159 20.43 -4.21 -30.69
CA ILE A 159 21.49 -5.08 -31.21
C ILE A 159 21.57 -4.86 -32.72
N ASP A 160 22.77 -4.56 -33.21
CA ASP A 160 23.05 -4.43 -34.62
C ASP A 160 23.47 -5.78 -35.18
N TYR A 161 22.54 -6.47 -35.84
CA TYR A 161 22.78 -7.80 -36.40
C TYR A 161 23.57 -7.79 -37.72
N ASN A 162 23.95 -6.62 -38.24
CA ASN A 162 24.61 -6.44 -39.55
C ASN A 162 23.88 -7.12 -40.73
N ILE A 163 22.55 -7.15 -40.69
CA ILE A 163 21.72 -7.76 -41.73
C ILE A 163 21.34 -6.70 -42.74
N THR A 164 21.73 -6.90 -43.99
CA THR A 164 21.23 -6.11 -45.11
C THR A 164 20.17 -6.92 -45.87
N PRO A 165 19.30 -6.27 -46.67
CA PRO A 165 18.30 -6.98 -47.47
C PRO A 165 18.88 -7.98 -48.48
N VAL A 166 20.17 -7.86 -48.80
CA VAL A 166 20.91 -8.71 -49.76
C VAL A 166 21.41 -9.99 -49.10
N ASN A 167 21.48 -10.06 -47.76
CA ASN A 167 21.90 -11.27 -47.06
C ASN A 167 20.95 -12.43 -47.41
N TYR A 168 21.50 -13.65 -47.45
CA TYR A 168 20.71 -14.86 -47.65
C TYR A 168 19.98 -15.27 -46.38
N ILE A 169 18.90 -16.05 -46.52
CA ILE A 169 18.22 -16.65 -45.37
C ILE A 169 19.18 -17.54 -44.58
N LYS A 170 18.92 -17.64 -43.28
CA LYS A 170 19.64 -18.44 -42.29
C LYS A 170 20.17 -19.80 -42.78
N GLU A 171 19.36 -20.55 -43.52
CA GLU A 171 19.65 -21.93 -43.98
C GLU A 171 20.63 -21.95 -45.16
N PHE A 172 20.63 -20.90 -45.98
CA PHE A 172 21.37 -20.82 -47.23
C PHE A 172 22.63 -19.94 -47.13
N GLU A 173 22.88 -19.35 -45.96
CA GLU A 173 24.02 -18.47 -45.73
C GLU A 173 25.37 -19.19 -45.79
N ASP A 174 25.43 -20.44 -45.35
CA ASP A 174 26.67 -21.21 -45.23
C ASP A 174 26.93 -22.13 -46.45
N ILE A 175 26.08 -22.06 -47.49
CA ILE A 175 26.07 -22.99 -48.63
C ILE A 175 26.92 -22.40 -49.78
N PRO A 176 28.08 -23.00 -50.12
CA PRO A 176 28.95 -22.47 -51.18
C PRO A 176 28.34 -22.59 -52.58
N GLU A 177 27.51 -23.60 -52.82
CA GLU A 177 26.88 -23.89 -54.12
C GLU A 177 25.96 -22.74 -54.60
N LEU A 178 25.46 -21.92 -53.69
CA LEU A 178 24.59 -20.79 -54.01
C LEU A 178 25.32 -19.70 -54.82
N HIS A 179 26.65 -19.60 -54.69
CA HIS A 179 27.44 -18.62 -55.43
C HIS A 179 27.55 -18.93 -56.94
N GLU A 180 27.38 -20.20 -57.32
CA GLU A 180 27.48 -20.66 -58.71
C GLU A 180 26.17 -20.53 -59.49
N LEU A 181 25.04 -20.35 -58.78
CA LEU A 181 23.72 -20.26 -59.40
C LEU A 181 23.48 -18.91 -60.10
N ASP A 182 22.48 -18.90 -60.99
CA ASP A 182 22.05 -17.69 -61.69
C ASP A 182 21.62 -16.58 -60.71
N ASP A 183 21.83 -15.33 -61.12
CA ASP A 183 21.63 -14.15 -60.27
C ASP A 183 20.16 -13.97 -59.86
N ILE A 184 19.22 -14.39 -60.72
CA ILE A 184 17.79 -14.39 -60.40
C ILE A 184 17.52 -15.36 -59.24
N VAL A 185 18.12 -16.55 -59.29
CA VAL A 185 17.95 -17.58 -58.26
C VAL A 185 18.57 -17.12 -56.94
N LYS A 186 19.79 -16.55 -56.96
CA LYS A 186 20.42 -15.93 -55.78
C LYS A 186 19.49 -14.91 -55.12
N LYS A 187 18.90 -14.03 -55.94
CA LYS A 187 17.99 -12.99 -55.47
C LYS A 187 16.76 -13.57 -54.77
N MET A 188 16.22 -14.69 -55.20
CA MET A 188 15.08 -15.35 -54.54
C MET A 188 15.40 -15.80 -53.11
N PHE A 189 16.64 -16.19 -52.81
CA PHE A 189 17.06 -16.62 -51.47
C PHE A 189 17.51 -15.48 -50.55
N THR A 190 17.47 -14.23 -51.01
CA THR A 190 17.79 -13.07 -50.17
C THR A 190 16.64 -12.70 -49.25
N VAL A 191 16.97 -12.13 -48.09
CA VAL A 191 16.01 -11.74 -47.04
C VAL A 191 14.94 -10.78 -47.57
N HIS A 192 15.28 -9.91 -48.53
CA HIS A 192 14.34 -8.95 -49.10
C HIS A 192 13.10 -9.59 -49.74
N TYR A 193 13.27 -10.73 -50.43
CA TYR A 193 12.18 -11.41 -51.15
C TYR A 193 11.44 -12.44 -50.29
N GLN A 194 11.76 -12.50 -49.00
CA GLN A 194 11.32 -13.56 -48.10
C GLN A 194 10.36 -13.06 -47.03
N ARG A 195 9.74 -14.01 -46.33
CA ARG A 195 8.80 -13.71 -45.25
C ARG A 195 9.56 -13.08 -44.07
N ARG A 196 8.87 -12.21 -43.31
CA ARG A 196 9.44 -11.59 -42.10
C ARG A 196 9.96 -12.62 -41.08
N SER A 197 9.39 -13.84 -41.05
CA SER A 197 9.89 -14.93 -40.21
C SER A 197 11.34 -15.29 -40.49
N GLU A 198 11.76 -15.28 -41.76
CA GLU A 198 13.12 -15.65 -42.17
C GLU A 198 14.14 -14.61 -41.69
N LEU A 199 13.79 -13.32 -41.79
CA LEU A 199 14.61 -12.23 -41.24
C LEU A 199 14.82 -12.41 -39.74
N VAL A 200 13.75 -12.78 -39.04
CA VAL A 200 13.76 -12.97 -37.57
C VAL A 200 14.59 -14.17 -37.18
N ASP A 201 14.49 -15.26 -37.93
CA ASP A 201 15.26 -16.47 -37.67
C ASP A 201 16.76 -16.27 -37.95
N LEU A 202 17.08 -15.42 -38.93
CA LEU A 202 18.44 -14.94 -39.18
C LEU A 202 18.94 -14.04 -38.04
N GLN A 203 18.15 -13.06 -37.58
CA GLN A 203 18.47 -12.25 -36.38
C GLN A 203 18.74 -13.14 -35.16
N LYS A 204 17.92 -14.17 -34.94
CA LYS A 204 18.13 -15.15 -33.86
C LYS A 204 19.40 -15.97 -34.05
N LYS A 205 19.79 -16.34 -35.29
CA LYS A 205 21.06 -17.01 -35.58
C LYS A 205 22.23 -16.11 -35.19
N HIS A 206 22.28 -14.87 -35.70
CA HIS A 206 23.36 -13.93 -35.39
C HIS A 206 23.43 -13.60 -33.88
N ALA A 207 22.27 -13.43 -33.23
CA ALA A 207 22.22 -13.23 -31.77
C ALA A 207 22.90 -14.37 -31.01
N LYS A 208 22.64 -15.63 -31.42
CA LYS A 208 23.30 -16.80 -30.82
C LYS A 208 24.80 -16.79 -31.09
N GLU A 209 25.22 -16.40 -32.28
CA GLU A 209 26.63 -16.42 -32.68
C GLU A 209 27.51 -15.50 -31.85
N PHE A 210 26.98 -14.36 -31.39
CA PHE A 210 27.69 -13.47 -30.47
C PHE A 210 28.03 -14.11 -29.11
N VAL A 211 27.30 -15.17 -28.74
CA VAL A 211 27.24 -15.67 -27.36
C VAL A 211 27.55 -17.17 -27.24
N LYS A 212 27.45 -17.94 -28.34
CA LYS A 212 27.66 -19.40 -28.34
C LYS A 212 29.07 -19.75 -27.87
N ARG A 213 29.17 -20.82 -27.06
CA ARG A 213 30.47 -21.32 -26.57
C ARG A 213 31.18 -22.19 -27.59
N HIS A 214 30.40 -22.95 -28.35
CA HIS A 214 30.84 -23.83 -29.42
C HIS A 214 29.80 -23.83 -30.54
N ASN A 215 30.14 -24.38 -31.71
CA ASN A 215 29.30 -24.28 -32.90
C ASN A 215 27.90 -24.88 -32.73
N TYR A 216 27.80 -26.00 -31.99
CA TYR A 216 26.53 -26.69 -31.71
C TYR A 216 25.83 -26.27 -30.41
N ASP A 217 26.20 -25.13 -29.81
CA ASP A 217 25.59 -24.68 -28.56
C ASP A 217 24.22 -24.05 -28.85
N GLY A 218 23.15 -24.82 -28.64
CA GLY A 218 21.76 -24.34 -28.72
C GLY A 218 21.03 -24.32 -27.38
N GLY A 219 21.65 -24.85 -26.32
CA GLY A 219 20.97 -25.19 -25.07
C GLY A 219 21.43 -24.38 -23.85
N SER A 220 22.56 -23.68 -23.95
CA SER A 220 23.11 -22.87 -22.86
C SER A 220 22.17 -21.74 -22.45
N MET A 221 22.37 -21.20 -21.25
CA MET A 221 21.50 -20.13 -20.74
C MET A 221 21.70 -18.85 -21.54
N GLU A 222 22.93 -18.61 -21.98
CA GLU A 222 23.36 -17.44 -22.72
C GLU A 222 22.79 -17.44 -24.14
N THR A 223 22.85 -18.57 -24.85
CA THR A 223 22.22 -18.72 -26.18
C THR A 223 20.70 -18.55 -26.10
N LYS A 224 20.07 -19.10 -25.07
CA LYS A 224 18.63 -18.91 -24.81
C LYS A 224 18.29 -17.44 -24.53
N ILE A 225 19.11 -16.72 -23.76
CA ILE A 225 18.93 -15.29 -23.50
C ILE A 225 19.08 -14.48 -24.80
N ALA A 226 20.05 -14.81 -25.65
CA ALA A 226 20.25 -14.15 -26.93
C ALA A 226 19.04 -14.30 -27.86
N VAL A 227 18.51 -15.52 -27.99
CA VAL A 227 17.30 -15.78 -28.79
C VAL A 227 16.09 -15.00 -28.28
N ILE A 228 15.84 -15.05 -26.96
CA ILE A 228 14.71 -14.32 -26.37
C ILE A 228 14.90 -12.81 -26.57
N THR A 229 16.12 -12.30 -26.51
CA THR A 229 16.40 -10.88 -26.73
C THR A 229 16.10 -10.45 -28.16
N ALA A 230 16.49 -11.24 -29.16
CA ALA A 230 16.12 -10.98 -30.55
C ALA A 230 14.59 -10.98 -30.75
N GLU A 231 13.90 -11.95 -30.14
CA GLU A 231 12.44 -12.06 -30.21
C GLU A 231 11.74 -10.89 -29.49
N ILE A 232 12.26 -10.42 -28.35
CA ILE A 232 11.75 -9.24 -27.63
C ILE A 232 11.85 -7.99 -28.51
N LEU A 233 13.00 -7.75 -29.15
CA LEU A 233 13.20 -6.58 -30.02
C LEU A 233 12.20 -6.57 -31.18
N GLN A 234 12.04 -7.72 -31.86
CA GLN A 234 11.05 -7.87 -32.93
C GLN A 234 9.62 -7.64 -32.43
N LEU A 235 9.26 -8.20 -31.27
CA LEU A 235 7.92 -8.04 -30.71
C LEU A 235 7.66 -6.60 -30.23
N GLN A 236 8.69 -5.87 -29.78
CA GLN A 236 8.60 -4.45 -29.46
C GLN A 236 8.28 -3.62 -30.70
N GLU A 237 8.95 -3.87 -31.83
CA GLU A 237 8.62 -3.24 -33.13
C GLU A 237 7.20 -3.60 -33.60
N HIS A 238 6.81 -4.85 -33.43
CA HIS A 238 5.45 -5.27 -33.76
C HIS A 238 4.41 -4.54 -32.88
N GLN A 239 4.69 -4.35 -31.59
CA GLN A 239 3.82 -3.63 -30.66
C GLN A 239 3.79 -2.12 -30.91
N SER A 240 4.85 -1.52 -31.45
CA SER A 240 4.82 -0.10 -31.83
C SER A 240 3.89 0.16 -33.02
N ILE A 241 3.78 -0.81 -33.94
CA ILE A 241 2.84 -0.74 -35.08
C ILE A 241 1.43 -1.13 -34.63
N PHE A 242 1.28 -2.23 -33.89
CA PHE A 242 0.00 -2.84 -33.52
C PHE A 242 -0.27 -2.77 -32.01
N HIS A 243 -0.52 -1.58 -31.50
CA HIS A 243 -0.72 -1.31 -30.06
C HIS A 243 -1.89 -2.09 -29.41
N ASN A 244 -2.89 -2.51 -30.19
CA ASN A 244 -4.09 -3.19 -29.71
C ASN A 244 -3.95 -4.73 -29.62
N ASN A 245 -2.87 -5.32 -30.13
CA ASN A 245 -2.69 -6.77 -30.09
C ASN A 245 -2.32 -7.25 -28.68
N LYS A 246 -3.34 -7.57 -27.87
CA LYS A 246 -3.20 -8.01 -26.47
C LYS A 246 -2.44 -9.33 -26.33
N ARG A 247 -2.60 -10.28 -27.26
CA ARG A 247 -1.94 -11.60 -27.19
C ARG A 247 -0.43 -11.45 -27.33
N SER A 248 0.02 -10.73 -28.36
CA SER A 248 1.44 -10.40 -28.55
C SER A 248 2.00 -9.60 -27.38
N LYS A 249 1.20 -8.69 -26.80
CA LYS A 249 1.59 -7.88 -25.63
C LYS A 249 1.83 -8.73 -24.38
N VAL A 250 1.01 -9.75 -24.14
CA VAL A 250 1.19 -10.70 -23.03
C VAL A 250 2.42 -11.55 -23.25
N PHE A 251 2.55 -12.14 -24.45
CA PHE A 251 3.71 -12.95 -24.81
C PHE A 251 5.04 -12.20 -24.65
N LEU A 252 5.09 -10.94 -25.09
CA LEU A 252 6.26 -10.07 -24.92
C LEU A 252 6.62 -9.83 -23.44
N LYS A 253 5.62 -9.66 -22.57
CA LYS A 253 5.88 -9.54 -21.12
C LYS A 253 6.44 -10.82 -20.54
N GLU A 254 5.88 -11.97 -20.90
CA GLU A 254 6.35 -13.27 -20.44
C GLU A 254 7.80 -13.53 -20.85
N LEU A 255 8.17 -13.16 -22.08
CA LEU A 255 9.55 -13.23 -22.56
C LEU A 255 10.50 -12.32 -21.78
N ILE A 256 10.11 -11.06 -21.53
CA ILE A 256 10.91 -10.12 -20.72
C ILE A 256 11.13 -10.69 -19.31
N GLU A 257 10.09 -11.21 -18.67
CA GLU A 257 10.18 -11.80 -17.33
C GLU A 257 11.03 -13.08 -17.31
N LYS A 258 10.87 -13.94 -18.32
CA LYS A 258 11.68 -15.15 -18.50
C LYS A 258 13.16 -14.82 -18.68
N ARG A 259 13.48 -13.81 -19.50
CA ARG A 259 14.84 -13.30 -19.65
C ARG A 259 15.40 -12.75 -18.34
N LYS A 260 14.64 -11.91 -17.62
CA LYS A 260 15.06 -11.37 -16.31
C LYS A 260 15.34 -12.49 -15.29
N LYS A 261 14.51 -13.54 -15.27
CA LYS A 261 14.72 -14.72 -14.44
C LYS A 261 16.03 -15.44 -14.77
N TRP A 262 16.34 -15.61 -16.05
CA TRP A 262 17.60 -16.24 -16.48
C TRP A 262 18.82 -15.37 -16.21
N LEU A 263 18.75 -14.06 -16.45
CA LEU A 263 19.83 -13.12 -16.09
C LEU A 263 20.12 -13.15 -14.58
N LYS A 264 19.08 -13.19 -13.73
CA LYS A 264 19.24 -13.37 -12.28
C LYS A 264 19.96 -14.68 -11.95
N LYS A 265 19.60 -15.79 -12.59
CA LYS A 265 20.26 -17.09 -12.38
C LYS A 265 21.72 -17.06 -12.81
N LEU A 266 21.99 -16.53 -13.99
CA LEU A 266 23.35 -16.42 -14.53
C LEU A 266 24.23 -15.58 -13.61
N ARG A 267 23.73 -14.42 -13.12
CA ARG A 267 24.44 -13.56 -12.18
C ARG A 267 24.84 -14.28 -10.88
N ILE A 268 24.00 -15.20 -10.39
CA ILE A 268 24.27 -15.98 -9.17
C ILE A 268 25.28 -17.10 -9.44
N GLN A 269 25.18 -17.74 -10.61
CA GLN A 269 26.00 -18.90 -10.96
C GLN A 269 27.41 -18.51 -11.44
N ASP A 270 27.50 -17.49 -12.29
CA ASP A 270 28.73 -17.11 -12.98
C ASP A 270 28.67 -15.63 -13.37
N TYR A 271 29.27 -14.80 -12.53
CA TYR A 271 29.23 -13.35 -12.69
C TYR A 271 30.03 -12.84 -13.91
N PRO A 272 31.25 -13.32 -14.20
CA PRO A 272 31.97 -12.93 -15.41
C PRO A 272 31.21 -13.22 -16.71
N ARG A 273 30.54 -14.39 -16.78
CA ARG A 273 29.69 -14.71 -17.96
C ARG A 273 28.48 -13.80 -18.06
N PHE A 274 27.92 -13.40 -16.94
CA PHE A 274 26.82 -12.45 -16.90
C PHE A 274 27.23 -11.08 -17.45
N GLU A 275 28.40 -10.54 -17.06
CA GLU A 275 28.91 -9.27 -17.60
C GLU A 275 29.21 -9.35 -19.10
N TYR A 276 29.94 -10.41 -19.52
CA TYR A 276 30.20 -10.68 -20.93
C TYR A 276 28.91 -10.69 -21.78
N LEU A 277 27.86 -11.32 -21.28
CA LEU A 277 26.58 -11.41 -21.97
C LEU A 277 25.90 -10.04 -22.11
N LEU A 278 25.94 -9.21 -21.07
CA LEU A 278 25.36 -7.87 -21.10
C LEU A 278 26.06 -6.97 -22.11
N GLU A 279 27.39 -7.03 -22.17
CA GLU A 279 28.19 -6.29 -23.15
C GLU A 279 27.88 -6.73 -24.58
N ARG A 280 27.91 -8.05 -24.85
CA ARG A 280 27.69 -8.58 -26.21
C ARG A 280 26.30 -8.33 -26.76
N LEU A 281 25.27 -8.41 -25.92
CA LEU A 281 23.88 -8.19 -26.32
C LEU A 281 23.42 -6.74 -26.09
N ASN A 282 24.30 -5.86 -25.62
CA ASN A 282 24.01 -4.47 -25.31
C ASN A 282 22.76 -4.31 -24.40
N LEU A 283 22.80 -4.98 -23.26
CA LEU A 283 21.70 -5.05 -22.30
C LEU A 283 22.04 -4.36 -20.98
N VAL A 284 21.06 -3.64 -20.41
CA VAL A 284 21.14 -3.07 -19.06
C VAL A 284 20.33 -3.93 -18.10
N TYR A 285 20.99 -4.50 -17.09
CA TYR A 285 20.31 -5.32 -16.10
C TYR A 285 19.62 -4.46 -15.03
N HIS A 286 18.30 -4.53 -14.98
CA HIS A 286 17.50 -3.98 -13.89
C HIS A 286 17.09 -5.10 -12.92
N PRO A 287 17.51 -5.06 -11.63
CA PRO A 287 17.08 -6.03 -10.64
C PRO A 287 15.57 -5.94 -10.37
N PHE A 288 14.98 -7.03 -9.88
CA PHE A 288 13.60 -7.01 -9.40
C PHE A 288 13.51 -6.09 -8.18
N PRO A 289 12.53 -5.16 -8.14
CA PRO A 289 12.31 -4.37 -6.94
C PRO A 289 11.86 -5.29 -5.79
N GLU A 290 12.22 -4.93 -4.56
CA GLU A 290 11.80 -5.66 -3.35
C GLU A 290 10.29 -5.59 -3.17
N GLU A 291 9.70 -4.43 -3.47
CA GLU A 291 8.26 -4.17 -3.35
C GLU A 291 7.67 -3.57 -4.62
N ASN A 292 6.47 -4.04 -4.99
CA ASN A 292 5.67 -3.45 -6.05
C ASN A 292 4.81 -2.30 -5.48
N ILE A 293 5.39 -1.10 -5.43
CA ILE A 293 4.71 0.08 -4.90
C ILE A 293 3.80 0.69 -5.97
N PHE A 294 2.51 0.82 -5.66
CA PHE A 294 1.57 1.58 -6.49
C PHE A 294 1.71 3.08 -6.23
N VAL A 295 1.90 3.87 -7.29
CA VAL A 295 1.97 5.34 -7.16
C VAL A 295 0.55 5.91 -7.01
N THR A 296 0.15 6.13 -5.76
CA THR A 296 -1.11 6.80 -5.43
C THR A 296 -0.92 8.31 -5.29
N ARG A 297 -2.01 9.09 -5.45
CA ARG A 297 -1.98 10.55 -5.24
C ARG A 297 -1.58 10.88 -3.81
N LYS A 298 -2.20 10.22 -2.83
CA LYS A 298 -1.96 10.45 -1.40
C LYS A 298 -0.50 10.20 -1.04
N ASP A 299 0.04 9.04 -1.41
CA ASP A 299 1.42 8.69 -1.06
C ASP A 299 2.41 9.58 -1.82
N GLY A 300 2.14 9.89 -3.08
CA GLY A 300 2.93 10.83 -3.87
C GLY A 300 2.97 12.22 -3.25
N THR A 301 1.82 12.78 -2.86
CA THR A 301 1.76 14.08 -2.18
C THR A 301 2.51 14.07 -0.86
N ARG A 302 2.42 12.98 -0.07
CA ARG A 302 3.12 12.86 1.21
C ARG A 302 4.63 12.77 1.03
N ARG A 303 5.10 12.00 0.05
CA ARG A 303 6.53 11.89 -0.27
C ARG A 303 7.10 13.23 -0.75
N LEU A 304 6.38 13.93 -1.63
CA LEU A 304 6.80 15.26 -2.07
C LEU A 304 6.84 16.26 -0.92
N LEU A 305 5.83 16.25 -0.05
CA LEU A 305 5.79 17.11 1.13
C LEU A 305 6.94 16.81 2.09
N ASN A 306 7.22 15.53 2.36
CA ASN A 306 8.35 15.14 3.20
C ASN A 306 9.66 15.67 2.63
N LYS A 307 9.93 15.45 1.33
CA LYS A 307 11.14 15.97 0.67
C LYS A 307 11.28 17.49 0.81
N TYR A 308 10.21 18.23 0.59
CA TYR A 308 10.22 19.69 0.77
C TYR A 308 10.46 20.10 2.23
N CYS A 309 9.84 19.42 3.19
CA CYS A 309 10.10 19.64 4.60
C CYS A 309 11.57 19.35 4.94
N ASP A 310 12.14 18.28 4.40
CA ASP A 310 13.53 17.90 4.60
C ASP A 310 14.48 18.97 4.03
N GLU A 311 14.21 19.49 2.83
CA GLU A 311 14.96 20.59 2.22
C GLU A 311 14.89 21.87 3.05
N LEU A 312 13.72 22.20 3.61
CA LEU A 312 13.55 23.34 4.51
C LEU A 312 14.31 23.15 5.83
N ILE A 313 14.28 21.94 6.39
CA ILE A 313 15.02 21.60 7.61
C ILE A 313 16.51 21.72 7.34
N GLN A 314 17.02 21.19 6.22
CA GLN A 314 18.43 21.29 5.84
C GLN A 314 18.86 22.75 5.71
N LYS A 315 18.12 23.59 4.98
CA LYS A 315 18.42 25.02 4.86
C LYS A 315 18.52 25.73 6.21
N LYS A 316 17.62 25.41 7.15
CA LYS A 316 17.67 25.98 8.51
C LYS A 316 18.86 25.46 9.31
N LEU A 317 19.17 24.17 9.22
CA LEU A 317 20.32 23.58 9.88
C LEU A 317 21.63 24.15 9.34
N ASP A 318 21.74 24.34 8.04
CA ASP A 318 22.93 24.89 7.40
C ASP A 318 23.13 26.38 7.74
N ALA A 319 22.04 27.15 7.79
CA ALA A 319 22.08 28.53 8.29
C ALA A 319 22.54 28.60 9.75
N TYR A 320 21.96 27.75 10.61
CA TYR A 320 22.35 27.70 12.02
C TYR A 320 23.79 27.22 12.23
N ARG A 321 24.26 26.25 11.42
CA ARG A 321 25.67 25.82 11.42
C ARG A 321 26.60 26.99 11.08
N ALA A 322 26.27 27.78 10.06
CA ALA A 322 27.05 28.95 9.69
C ALA A 322 27.09 30.01 10.82
N GLU A 323 25.96 30.22 11.52
CA GLU A 323 25.92 31.09 12.71
C GLU A 323 26.83 30.57 13.84
N LEU A 324 26.80 29.27 14.11
CA LEU A 324 27.66 28.66 15.13
C LEU A 324 29.13 28.69 14.74
N GLU A 325 29.46 28.47 13.47
CA GLU A 325 30.84 28.60 12.96
C GLU A 325 31.37 30.02 13.13
N ALA A 326 30.53 31.05 12.92
CA ALA A 326 30.92 32.42 13.21
C ALA A 326 31.19 32.65 14.71
N GLN A 327 30.35 32.08 15.59
CA GLN A 327 30.50 32.20 17.06
C GLN A 327 31.69 31.41 17.61
N GLN A 328 32.16 30.37 16.92
CA GLN A 328 33.31 29.57 17.37
C GLN A 328 34.57 30.41 17.57
N LYS A 329 34.78 31.45 16.76
CA LYS A 329 35.93 32.36 16.91
C LYS A 329 35.94 33.03 18.29
N ASP A 330 34.83 33.67 18.66
CA ASP A 330 34.72 34.37 19.93
C ASP A 330 34.77 33.39 21.11
N PHE A 331 34.15 32.21 20.96
CA PHE A 331 34.21 31.14 21.95
C PHE A 331 35.64 30.67 22.24
N PHE A 332 36.46 30.40 21.21
CA PHE A 332 37.84 29.95 21.42
C PHE A 332 38.74 31.05 21.99
N ARG A 333 38.47 32.32 21.68
CA ARG A 333 39.15 33.46 22.33
C ARG A 333 38.86 33.50 23.83
N GLU A 334 37.57 33.53 24.21
CA GLU A 334 37.17 33.53 25.62
C GLU A 334 37.65 32.28 26.37
N LYS A 335 37.67 31.12 25.68
CA LYS A 335 38.16 29.87 26.24
C LYS A 335 39.63 29.99 26.61
N ALA A 336 40.47 30.54 25.73
CA ALA A 336 41.89 30.73 26.04
C ALA A 336 42.09 31.66 27.24
N GLU A 337 41.39 32.80 27.28
CA GLU A 337 41.45 33.77 28.38
C GLU A 337 41.01 33.15 29.73
N LYS A 338 39.91 32.39 29.74
CA LYS A 338 39.41 31.70 30.95
C LYS A 338 40.37 30.61 31.43
N LEU A 339 40.97 29.85 30.52
CA LEU A 339 41.96 28.83 30.87
C LEU A 339 43.23 29.46 31.47
N GLU A 340 43.70 30.58 30.93
CA GLU A 340 44.81 31.36 31.51
C GLU A 340 44.45 31.90 32.89
N PHE A 341 43.24 32.47 33.04
CA PHE A 341 42.76 32.97 34.32
C PHE A 341 42.71 31.88 35.38
N ILE A 342 42.11 30.72 35.08
CA ILE A 342 42.03 29.58 36.02
C ILE A 342 43.42 29.14 36.44
N ARG A 343 44.35 28.96 35.49
CA ARG A 343 45.72 28.54 35.79
C ARG A 343 46.43 29.54 36.72
N ASN A 344 46.26 30.83 36.47
CA ASN A 344 46.86 31.89 37.30
C ASN A 344 46.28 31.92 38.72
N GLU A 345 44.97 31.75 38.87
CA GLU A 345 44.30 31.66 40.17
C GLU A 345 44.72 30.41 40.96
N GLU A 346 44.83 29.25 40.31
CA GLU A 346 45.30 28.01 40.95
C GLU A 346 46.72 28.16 41.51
N ILE A 347 47.62 28.79 40.73
CA ILE A 347 48.98 29.12 41.16
C ILE A 347 48.96 30.10 42.34
N ALA A 348 48.11 31.14 42.29
CA ALA A 348 47.98 32.12 43.36
C ALA A 348 47.45 31.51 44.67
N CYS A 349 46.54 30.53 44.57
CA CYS A 349 46.04 29.75 45.70
C CYS A 349 47.02 28.68 46.21
N GLY A 350 48.18 28.49 45.55
CA GLY A 350 49.19 27.50 45.93
C GLY A 350 48.82 26.05 45.63
N VAL A 351 47.84 25.82 44.75
CA VAL A 351 47.42 24.48 44.30
C VAL A 351 48.19 24.14 43.02
N ALA A 352 48.50 22.86 42.82
CA ALA A 352 49.11 22.42 41.57
C ALA A 352 48.15 22.71 40.39
N PRO A 353 48.63 23.30 39.28
CA PRO A 353 47.76 23.75 38.19
C PRO A 353 47.11 22.57 37.47
N SER A 354 45.78 22.58 37.37
CA SER A 354 44.97 21.54 36.74
C SER A 354 44.93 21.69 35.22
N VAL A 355 45.04 22.94 34.73
CA VAL A 355 45.00 23.27 33.30
C VAL A 355 46.41 23.27 32.74
N SER A 356 46.69 22.46 31.71
CA SER A 356 48.02 22.41 31.06
C SER A 356 48.28 23.60 30.12
N GLU A 357 49.55 23.98 29.93
CA GLU A 357 49.94 25.03 28.96
C GLU A 357 49.59 24.64 27.51
N GLU A 358 49.71 23.34 27.20
CA GLU A 358 49.37 22.78 25.90
C GLU A 358 47.89 22.99 25.54
N GLU A 359 46.97 22.86 26.52
CA GLU A 359 45.55 23.11 26.30
C GLU A 359 45.22 24.57 25.97
N ILE A 360 45.96 25.51 26.58
CA ILE A 360 45.84 26.94 26.31
C ILE A 360 46.35 27.24 24.90
N GLU A 361 47.51 26.68 24.52
CA GLU A 361 48.07 26.85 23.18
C GLU A 361 47.17 26.26 22.10
N VAL A 362 46.60 25.07 22.32
CA VAL A 362 45.64 24.45 21.40
C VAL A 362 44.39 25.32 21.23
N ALA A 363 43.87 25.92 22.32
CA ALA A 363 42.74 26.84 22.24
C ALA A 363 43.09 28.12 21.43
N LYS A 364 44.28 28.69 21.64
CA LYS A 364 44.79 29.84 20.88
C LYS A 364 45.00 29.52 19.40
N GLN A 365 45.58 28.37 19.08
CA GLN A 365 45.79 27.91 17.70
C GLN A 365 44.45 27.72 16.97
N LYS A 366 43.45 27.15 17.66
CA LYS A 366 42.09 27.04 17.10
C LYS A 366 41.47 28.41 16.89
N ALA A 367 41.56 29.34 17.85
CA ALA A 367 41.09 30.71 17.67
C ALA A 367 41.75 31.40 16.46
N ALA A 368 43.07 31.23 16.29
CA ALA A 368 43.83 31.77 15.16
C ALA A 368 43.46 31.12 13.81
N SER A 369 43.06 29.86 13.80
CA SER A 369 42.67 29.15 12.57
C SER A 369 41.41 29.74 11.90
N PHE A 370 40.54 30.39 12.66
CA PHE A 370 39.33 31.06 12.15
C PHE A 370 39.56 32.50 11.65
N VAL A 371 40.82 32.99 11.66
CA VAL A 371 41.18 34.38 11.26
C VAL A 371 41.66 34.48 9.80
N LYS A 372 41.73 33.37 9.06
CA LYS A 372 42.20 33.34 7.66
C LYS A 372 41.13 33.64 6.63
#